data_AF-A0A392SPH1-F1
#
_entry.id   AF-A0A392SPH1-F1
#
_cell.length_a   1.000
_cell.length_b   1.000
_cell.length_c   1.000
_cell.angle_alpha   90.00
_cell.angle_beta   90.00
_cell.angle_gamma   90.00
#
_symmetry.space_group_name_H-M   'P 1'
#
loop_
_entity.id
_entity.type
_entity.pdbx_description
1 polymer ?
#
loop_
_entity_poly.entity_id
_entity_poly.type
_entity_poly.pdbx_seq_one_letter_code
_entity_poly.pdbx_strand_id
1 'polypeptide(L)' 'MKSRADKRKMDRSFVCGEWVFVKLRAHRQQSVVSRINAELAARYYGPYPIMEKVGTIAYRLRLPAGSRVHPVFH' A
#
# COMPACT_ATOMS: atom_id res chain seq x y z
N MET A 1 23.65 -17.14 -4.89
CA MET A 1 23.16 -15.75 -4.79
C MET A 1 21.70 -15.64 -4.31
N LYS A 2 20.77 -16.48 -4.83
CA LYS A 2 19.34 -16.45 -4.45
C LYS A 2 19.05 -16.65 -2.95
N SER A 3 19.73 -17.59 -2.28
CA SER A 3 19.42 -17.92 -0.86
C SER A 3 19.67 -16.80 0.16
N ARG A 4 20.48 -15.79 -0.16
CA ARG A 4 20.65 -14.61 0.71
C ARG A 4 19.56 -13.55 0.49
N ALA A 5 19.01 -13.45 -0.72
CA ALA A 5 17.98 -12.46 -1.07
C ALA A 5 16.61 -12.85 -0.48
N ASP A 6 16.27 -14.14 -0.50
CA ASP A 6 14.95 -14.61 -0.05
C ASP A 6 14.82 -14.74 1.47
N LYS A 7 15.94 -14.70 2.22
CA LYS A 7 15.95 -14.84 3.69
C LYS A 7 15.07 -13.82 4.44
N ARG A 8 14.79 -12.66 3.84
CA ARG A 8 13.93 -11.60 4.43
C ARG A 8 12.56 -11.49 3.76
N LYS A 9 12.28 -12.30 2.73
CA LYS A 9 11.00 -12.30 2.04
C LYS A 9 10.04 -13.16 2.88
N MET A 10 9.13 -12.49 3.57
CA MET A 10 8.02 -13.17 4.24
C MET A 10 6.81 -13.10 3.34
N ASP A 11 6.22 -14.25 3.02
CA ASP A 11 4.91 -14.31 2.40
C ASP A 11 3.88 -13.83 3.42
N ARG A 12 3.35 -12.62 3.19
CA ARG A 12 2.27 -12.05 3.99
C ARG A 12 0.98 -12.17 3.20
N SER A 13 0.00 -12.80 3.81
CA SER A 13 -1.38 -12.80 3.35
C SER A 13 -2.21 -11.90 4.25
N PHE A 14 -3.17 -11.21 3.64
CA PHE A 14 -4.13 -10.37 4.34
C PHE A 14 -5.56 -10.83 4.03
N VAL A 15 -6.50 -10.47 4.90
CA VAL A 15 -7.92 -10.77 4.72
C VAL A 15 -8.75 -9.50 4.53
N CYS A 16 -9.93 -9.63 3.91
CA CYS A 16 -10.85 -8.51 3.75
C CYS A 16 -11.26 -7.97 5.13
N GLY A 17 -11.30 -6.65 5.27
CA GLY A 17 -11.57 -5.95 6.53
C GLY A 17 -10.32 -5.62 7.36
N GLU A 18 -9.16 -6.20 7.07
CA GLU A 18 -7.91 -5.79 7.71
C GLU A 18 -7.45 -4.42 7.24
N TRP A 19 -6.79 -3.71 8.15
CA TRP A 19 -6.23 -2.40 7.91
C TRP A 19 -4.75 -2.51 7.60
N VAL A 20 -4.36 -2.03 6.43
CA VAL A 20 -2.97 -2.11 5.96
C VAL A 20 -2.44 -0.73 5.60
N PHE A 21 -1.14 -0.57 5.82
CA PHE A 21 -0.40 0.60 5.37
C PHE A 21 0.17 0.36 3.97
N VAL A 22 -0.04 1.31 3.07
CA VAL A 22 0.41 1.20 1.68
C VAL A 22 1.63 2.10 1.42
N LYS A 23 2.57 1.61 0.61
CA LYS A 23 3.74 2.37 0.21
C LYS A 23 3.44 3.13 -1.08
N LEU A 24 3.37 4.45 -0.99
CA LEU A 24 3.11 5.33 -2.14
C LEU A 24 4.35 6.17 -2.47
N ARG A 25 4.45 6.61 -3.72
CA ARG A 25 5.43 7.60 -4.16
C ARG A 25 4.87 9.00 -3.91
N ALA A 26 5.36 9.64 -2.85
CA ALA A 26 4.89 10.95 -2.37
C ALA A 26 4.72 12.00 -3.49
N HIS A 27 5.74 12.15 -4.35
CA HIS A 27 5.74 13.15 -5.41
C HIS A 27 4.79 12.85 -6.58
N ARG A 28 4.28 11.62 -6.72
CA ARG A 28 3.34 11.22 -7.80
C ARG A 28 1.92 11.01 -7.33
N GLN A 29 1.71 10.77 -6.04
CA GLN A 29 0.45 10.24 -5.50
C GLN A 29 -0.16 11.17 -4.44
N GLN A 30 0.01 12.48 -4.64
CA GLN A 30 -0.57 13.53 -3.80
C GLN A 30 -2.10 13.52 -3.77
N SER A 31 -2.75 12.95 -4.80
CA SER A 31 -4.21 12.81 -4.87
C SER A 31 -4.79 11.86 -3.82
N VAL A 32 -3.97 10.97 -3.23
CA VAL A 32 -4.39 10.06 -2.16
C VAL A 32 -4.31 10.76 -0.81
N VAL A 33 -3.17 11.39 -0.53
CA VAL A 33 -2.94 12.23 0.66
C VAL A 33 -1.92 13.30 0.27
N SER A 34 -2.30 14.57 0.40
CA SER A 34 -1.34 15.67 0.32
C SER A 34 -0.60 15.81 1.66
N ARG A 35 0.72 15.89 1.60
CA ARG A 35 1.57 16.11 2.79
C ARG A 35 2.38 17.37 2.59
N ILE A 36 2.41 18.20 3.63
CA ILE A 36 3.13 19.49 3.64
C ILE A 36 4.63 19.26 3.40
N ASN A 37 5.23 18.30 4.11
CA ASN A 37 6.65 17.97 3.99
C ASN A 37 6.82 16.50 3.58
N ALA A 38 7.14 16.24 2.31
CA ALA A 38 7.28 14.88 1.79
C ALA A 38 8.54 14.15 2.28
N GLU A 39 9.62 14.87 2.56
CA GLU A 39 10.91 14.28 2.98
C GLU A 39 10.90 13.76 4.42
N LEU A 40 10.23 14.48 5.32
CA LEU A 40 10.09 14.12 6.74
C LEU A 40 8.86 13.22 6.99
N ALA A 41 8.14 12.86 5.93
CA ALA A 41 6.90 12.13 6.04
C ALA A 41 7.14 10.63 6.27
N ALA A 42 6.23 9.98 7.01
CA ALA A 42 6.26 8.52 7.16
C ALA A 42 6.30 7.82 5.79
N ARG A 43 7.15 6.78 5.65
CA ARG A 43 7.30 6.06 4.37
C ARG A 43 6.00 5.44 3.85
N TYR A 44 5.14 5.01 4.75
CA TYR A 44 3.85 4.40 4.43
C TYR A 44 2.69 5.38 4.66
N TYR A 45 1.59 5.13 3.97
CA TYR A 45 0.39 5.96 3.96
C TYR A 45 -0.75 5.17 4.54
N GLY A 46 -1.43 5.78 5.51
CA GLY A 46 -2.76 5.44 6.04
C GLY A 46 -2.99 3.97 6.42
N PRO A 47 -3.72 3.68 7.50
CA PRO A 47 -4.41 2.40 7.52
C PRO A 47 -5.57 2.51 6.51
N TYR A 48 -5.54 1.69 5.46
CA TYR A 48 -6.66 1.53 4.55
C TYR A 48 -7.24 0.13 4.70
N PRO A 49 -8.58 -0.02 4.78
CA PRO A 49 -9.19 -1.33 4.88
C PRO A 49 -9.15 -2.03 3.52
N ILE A 50 -8.84 -3.32 3.54
CA ILE A 50 -8.93 -4.20 2.38
C ILE A 50 -10.40 -4.48 2.10
N MET A 51 -10.86 -4.13 0.90
CA MET A 51 -12.23 -4.35 0.46
C MET A 51 -12.38 -5.75 -0.16
N GLU A 52 -11.42 -6.15 -0.98
CA GLU A 52 -11.43 -7.44 -1.66
C GLU A 52 -10.01 -7.93 -1.95
N LYS A 53 -9.85 -9.26 -1.99
CA LYS A 53 -8.65 -9.93 -2.49
C LYS A 53 -8.86 -10.25 -3.97
N VAL A 54 -8.14 -9.55 -4.84
CA VAL A 54 -8.27 -9.64 -6.31
C VAL A 54 -7.40 -10.77 -6.88
N GLY A 55 -6.33 -11.14 -6.18
CA GLY A 55 -5.47 -12.26 -6.55
C GLY A 55 -4.69 -12.79 -5.36
N THR A 56 -3.78 -13.74 -5.57
CA THR A 56 -2.99 -14.35 -4.49
C THR A 56 -2.24 -13.32 -3.65
N ILE A 57 -1.74 -12.26 -4.31
CA ILE A 57 -0.91 -11.19 -3.74
C ILE A 57 -1.56 -9.81 -3.92
N ALA A 58 -2.66 -9.70 -4.68
CA ALA A 58 -3.25 -8.42 -5.05
C ALA A 58 -4.50 -8.11 -4.20
N TYR A 59 -4.54 -6.94 -3.58
CA TYR A 59 -5.59 -6.50 -2.67
C TYR A 59 -6.13 -5.14 -3.09
N ARG A 60 -7.45 -4.99 -3.12
CA ARG A 60 -8.10 -3.70 -3.34
C ARG A 60 -8.34 -3.00 -2.02
N LEU A 61 -7.86 -1.77 -1.92
CA LEU A 61 -7.97 -0.93 -0.73
C LEU A 61 -9.06 0.13 -0.91
N ARG A 62 -9.70 0.52 0.20
CA ARG A 62 -10.58 1.69 0.24
C ARG A 62 -9.74 2.96 0.38
N LEU A 63 -9.36 3.54 -0.76
CA LEU A 63 -8.68 4.84 -0.79
C LEU A 63 -9.68 6.02 -0.63
N PRO A 64 -9.20 7.21 -0.24
CA PRO A 64 -10.04 8.41 -0.15
C PRO A 64 -10.67 8.77 -1.50
N ALA A 65 -11.87 9.34 -1.46
CA ALA A 65 -12.54 9.83 -2.67
C ALA A 65 -11.68 10.89 -3.38
N GLY A 66 -11.57 10.80 -4.71
CA GLY A 66 -10.70 11.68 -5.50
C GLY A 66 -9.27 11.15 -5.71
N SER A 67 -8.93 10.00 -5.14
CA SER A 67 -7.65 9.33 -5.41
C SER A 67 -7.51 8.99 -6.90
N ARG A 68 -6.48 9.53 -7.56
CA ARG A 68 -6.19 9.26 -8.99
C ARG A 68 -5.24 8.07 -9.17
N VAL A 69 -5.20 7.17 -8.19
CA VAL A 69 -4.33 5.99 -8.16
C VAL A 69 -5.19 4.75 -8.22
N HIS A 70 -4.72 3.73 -8.92
CA HIS A 70 -5.42 2.44 -8.97
C HIS A 70 -5.49 1.83 -7.55
N PRO A 71 -6.68 1.42 -7.06
CA PRO A 71 -6.85 1.00 -5.67
C PRO A 71 -6.34 -0.42 -5.37
N VAL A 72 -5.77 -1.12 -6.35
CA VAL A 72 -5.24 -2.49 -6.19
C VAL A 72 -3.72 -2.46 -6.02
N PHE A 73 -3.23 -3.11 -4.96
CA PHE A 73 -1.82 -3.15 -4.56
C PHE A 73 -1.33 -4.60 -4.40
N HIS A 74 -0.02 -4.81 -4.50
CA HIS A 74 0.66 -6.11 -4.43
C HIS A 74 1.62 -6.15 -3.24
#